data_AF-A0AAE4DF81-F1
#
_entry.id   AF-A0AAE4DF81-F1
#
_cell.length_a   1.000
_cell.length_b   1.000
_cell.length_c   1.000
_cell.angle_alpha   90.00
_cell.angle_beta   90.00
_cell.angle_gamma   90.00
#
_symmetry.space_group_name_H-M   'P 1'
#
loop_
_entity.id
_entity.type
_entity.pdbx_description
1 polymer ?
#
loop_
_entity_poly.entity_id
_entity_poly.type
_entity_poly.pdbx_seq_one_letter_code
_entity_poly.pdbx_strand_id
1 'polypeptide(L)'
;MITSNSVEKNIELLKEYYSWKRSIKLLDRIEKEVLDGKIDRAQVKAGLENAIMYLLLHADYDGKDLFELLTKPTLLYGFECIDIKGVTDEHGEKMMAIVNEESEIKKFDTETQKAPEITITAEQFTIGDFKVDRNQYVDKAYNFVAKKEGEEAAAAHLLRCALRYASIYSETRHIGPPQTVYDAFYKWGVRNEGFASPFNARVLGKEDAQFYSLFKDTDAVFGSGGSFFHLSEPHNPGHWSLDPPFLTETMDRVDKRIGEWRQKYPEIAILLIIPASHTPANKPDETVTLKAGTHHYEGLAGTMNPLPVDVCIHRYGKPEGFSAEAIIEGYTP
;
A
#
# COMPACT_ATOMS: atom_id res chain seq x y z
N MET A 1 -15.49 -20.47 16.15
CA MET A 1 -14.57 -20.97 15.11
C MET A 1 -15.43 -21.32 13.92
N ILE A 2 -15.32 -20.55 12.84
CA ILE A 2 -16.00 -20.84 11.58
C ILE A 2 -14.95 -21.48 10.68
N THR A 3 -15.12 -22.77 10.38
CA THR A 3 -14.32 -23.50 9.38
C THR A 3 -15.11 -23.45 8.07
N SER A 4 -14.60 -22.70 7.08
CA SER A 4 -15.27 -22.52 5.79
C SER A 4 -14.80 -23.60 4.80
N ASN A 5 -15.74 -24.41 4.32
CA ASN A 5 -15.48 -25.44 3.29
C ASN A 5 -15.72 -24.93 1.85
N SER A 6 -16.17 -23.67 1.63
CA SER A 6 -16.44 -23.17 0.26
C SER A 6 -15.20 -22.63 -0.47
N VAL A 7 -14.05 -22.60 0.20
CA VAL A 7 -12.77 -22.09 -0.35
C VAL A 7 -12.26 -22.95 -1.51
N GLU A 8 -12.73 -24.19 -1.65
CA GLU A 8 -12.51 -25.03 -2.85
C GLU A 8 -12.97 -24.35 -4.16
N LYS A 9 -13.66 -23.20 -4.10
CA LYS A 9 -14.11 -22.44 -5.28
C LYS A 9 -13.41 -21.10 -5.55
N ASN A 10 -12.50 -20.62 -4.69
CA ASN A 10 -11.86 -19.31 -4.92
C ASN A 10 -10.44 -19.45 -5.50
N ILE A 11 -10.38 -19.75 -6.80
CA ILE A 11 -9.12 -19.89 -7.55
C ILE A 11 -8.23 -18.65 -7.43
N GLU A 12 -8.83 -17.46 -7.32
CA GLU A 12 -8.10 -16.20 -7.21
C GLU A 12 -7.44 -16.02 -5.84
N LEU A 13 -8.09 -16.45 -4.75
CA LEU A 13 -7.46 -16.51 -3.44
C LEU A 13 -6.29 -17.52 -3.42
N LEU A 14 -6.48 -18.67 -4.08
CA LEU A 14 -5.44 -19.69 -4.16
C LEU A 14 -4.20 -19.19 -4.92
N LYS A 15 -4.41 -18.46 -6.03
CA LYS A 15 -3.32 -17.81 -6.77
C LYS A 15 -2.53 -16.85 -5.89
N GLU A 16 -3.20 -16.00 -5.10
CA GLU A 16 -2.51 -15.08 -4.17
C GLU A 16 -1.74 -15.81 -3.08
N TYR A 17 -2.30 -16.91 -2.56
CA TYR A 17 -1.61 -17.71 -1.54
C TYR A 17 -0.29 -18.26 -2.06
N TYR A 18 -0.28 -18.83 -3.26
CA TYR A 18 0.95 -19.37 -3.85
C TYR A 18 1.90 -18.29 -4.37
N SER A 19 1.38 -17.14 -4.81
CA SER A 19 2.18 -15.95 -5.10
C SER A 19 2.95 -15.50 -3.85
N TRP A 20 2.28 -15.42 -2.71
CA TRP A 20 2.91 -15.11 -1.42
C TRP A 20 3.93 -16.17 -0.99
N LYS A 21 3.62 -17.47 -1.11
CA LYS A 21 4.62 -18.53 -0.83
C LYS A 21 5.88 -18.37 -1.68
N ARG A 22 5.72 -17.96 -2.95
CA ARG A 22 6.86 -17.68 -3.83
C ARG A 22 7.63 -16.46 -3.38
N SER A 23 6.95 -15.38 -2.98
CA SER A 23 7.64 -14.18 -2.46
C SER A 23 8.54 -14.54 -1.27
N ILE A 24 8.03 -15.31 -0.31
CA ILE A 24 8.83 -15.77 0.83
C ILE A 24 10.04 -16.59 0.39
N LYS A 25 9.87 -17.48 -0.60
CA LYS A 25 10.97 -18.28 -1.14
C LYS A 25 12.01 -17.41 -1.87
N LEU A 26 11.58 -16.42 -2.66
CA LEU A 26 12.47 -15.47 -3.31
C LEU A 26 13.29 -14.68 -2.30
N LEU A 27 12.64 -14.14 -1.26
CA LEU A 27 13.31 -13.44 -0.17
C LEU A 27 14.37 -14.34 0.49
N ASP A 28 14.00 -15.57 0.86
CA ASP A 28 14.91 -16.53 1.51
C ASP A 28 16.12 -16.89 0.63
N ARG A 29 15.90 -17.14 -0.67
CA ARG A 29 16.97 -17.52 -1.60
C ARG A 29 17.88 -16.34 -1.90
N ILE A 30 17.35 -15.15 -2.12
CA ILE A 30 18.17 -13.95 -2.38
C ILE A 30 19.03 -13.61 -1.15
N GLU A 31 18.45 -13.66 0.05
CA GLU A 31 19.19 -13.45 1.30
C GLU A 31 20.36 -14.43 1.45
N LYS A 32 20.13 -15.73 1.22
CA LYS A 32 21.11 -16.79 1.50
C LYS A 32 22.09 -17.06 0.36
N GLU A 33 21.62 -17.09 -0.88
CA GLU A 33 22.38 -17.53 -2.05
C GLU A 33 23.06 -16.38 -2.79
N VAL A 34 22.53 -15.15 -2.68
CA VAL A 34 23.10 -13.98 -3.37
C VAL A 34 23.87 -13.09 -2.42
N LEU A 35 23.30 -12.82 -1.25
CA LEU A 35 23.85 -11.85 -0.30
C LEU A 35 24.62 -12.50 0.86
N ASP A 36 24.76 -13.83 0.85
CA ASP A 36 25.44 -14.64 1.85
C ASP A 36 25.02 -14.37 3.31
N GLY A 37 23.81 -13.86 3.54
CA GLY A 37 23.36 -13.39 4.87
C GLY A 37 24.15 -12.22 5.46
N LYS A 38 24.96 -11.52 4.65
CA LYS A 38 25.74 -10.34 5.09
C LYS A 38 24.90 -9.08 5.25
N ILE A 39 23.71 -9.10 4.66
CA ILE A 39 22.73 -8.02 4.70
C ILE A 39 21.57 -8.49 5.56
N ASP A 40 21.08 -7.62 6.45
CA ASP A 40 19.96 -7.95 7.32
C ASP A 40 18.70 -8.23 6.50
N ARG A 41 17.92 -9.23 6.92
CA ARG A 41 16.71 -9.66 6.23
C ARG A 41 15.71 -8.53 6.00
N ALA A 42 15.58 -7.59 6.95
CA ALA A 42 14.70 -6.45 6.78
C ALA A 42 15.17 -5.53 5.65
N GLN A 43 16.48 -5.41 5.46
CA GLN A 43 17.03 -4.64 4.35
C GLN A 43 16.86 -5.37 3.01
N VAL A 44 17.06 -6.69 2.95
CA VAL A 44 16.78 -7.48 1.73
C VAL A 44 15.31 -7.32 1.32
N LYS A 45 14.41 -7.41 2.30
CA LYS A 45 12.98 -7.19 2.13
C LYS A 45 12.68 -5.81 1.57
N ALA A 46 13.27 -4.75 2.15
CA ALA A 46 13.09 -3.37 1.68
C ALA A 46 13.62 -3.17 0.25
N GLY A 47 14.71 -3.84 -0.12
CA GLY A 47 15.27 -3.81 -1.48
C GLY A 47 14.31 -4.42 -2.50
N LEU A 48 13.74 -5.58 -2.20
CA LEU A 48 12.75 -6.23 -3.05
C LEU A 48 11.44 -5.45 -3.11
N GLU A 49 10.98 -4.88 -2.00
CA GLU A 49 9.82 -3.99 -1.96
C GLU A 49 10.04 -2.79 -2.91
N ASN A 50 11.16 -2.09 -2.81
CA ASN A 50 11.48 -0.96 -3.70
C ASN A 50 11.54 -1.37 -5.18
N ALA A 51 12.08 -2.55 -5.49
CA ALA A 51 12.13 -3.06 -6.86
C ALA A 51 10.73 -3.26 -7.44
N ILE A 52 9.82 -3.85 -6.65
CA ILE A 52 8.43 -4.06 -7.06
C ILE A 52 7.68 -2.73 -7.14
N MET A 53 7.89 -1.82 -6.19
CA MET A 53 7.24 -0.50 -6.20
C MET A 53 7.68 0.32 -7.42
N TYR A 54 8.96 0.33 -7.75
CA TYR A 54 9.48 0.97 -8.96
C TYR A 54 8.83 0.39 -10.22
N LEU A 55 8.72 -0.94 -10.29
CA LEU A 55 8.04 -1.62 -11.38
C LEU A 55 6.57 -1.17 -11.51
N LEU A 56 5.83 -1.16 -10.41
CA LEU A 56 4.42 -0.79 -10.38
C LEU A 56 4.15 0.70 -10.68
N LEU A 57 5.19 1.54 -10.60
CA LEU A 57 5.12 2.92 -11.07
C LEU A 57 5.23 3.01 -12.60
N HIS A 58 5.97 2.11 -13.23
CA HIS A 58 6.36 2.25 -14.64
C HIS A 58 5.71 1.23 -15.59
N ALA A 59 5.10 0.17 -15.06
CA ALA A 59 4.41 -0.84 -15.84
C ALA A 59 2.90 -0.84 -15.51
N ASP A 60 2.08 -0.97 -16.56
CA ASP A 60 0.65 -1.23 -16.37
C ASP A 60 0.49 -2.64 -15.77
N TYR A 61 0.05 -2.67 -14.51
CA TYR A 61 -0.27 -3.91 -13.83
C TYR A 61 -1.71 -4.33 -14.16
N ASP A 62 -1.84 -5.42 -14.92
CA ASP A 62 -3.11 -5.98 -15.39
C ASP A 62 -3.48 -7.30 -14.68
N GLY A 63 -2.94 -7.53 -13.47
CA GLY A 63 -3.18 -8.77 -12.72
C GLY A 63 -2.25 -9.93 -13.09
N LYS A 64 -1.21 -9.68 -13.90
CA LYS A 64 -0.10 -10.63 -14.10
C LYS A 64 0.60 -10.96 -12.78
N ASP A 65 1.40 -12.00 -12.79
CA ASP A 65 2.24 -12.32 -11.65
C ASP A 65 3.35 -11.26 -11.52
N LEU A 66 3.40 -10.56 -10.39
CA LEU A 66 4.32 -9.42 -10.19
C LEU A 66 5.78 -9.81 -10.38
N PHE A 67 6.14 -11.05 -10.03
CA PHE A 67 7.52 -11.52 -10.12
C PHE A 67 7.95 -11.82 -11.56
N GLU A 68 7.01 -12.07 -12.48
CA GLU A 68 7.32 -12.18 -13.92
C GLU A 68 7.73 -10.86 -14.56
N LEU A 69 7.34 -9.74 -13.95
CA LEU A 69 7.63 -8.43 -14.48
C LEU A 69 9.01 -7.92 -14.02
N LEU A 70 9.57 -8.51 -12.96
CA LEU A 70 10.88 -8.13 -12.45
C LEU A 70 11.97 -8.28 -13.50
N THR A 71 12.87 -7.30 -13.54
CA THR A 71 14.05 -7.29 -14.40
C THR A 71 15.30 -7.02 -13.56
N LYS A 72 16.48 -7.32 -14.11
CA LYS A 72 17.75 -6.98 -13.45
C LYS A 72 17.81 -5.49 -13.07
N PRO A 73 17.50 -4.53 -13.98
CA PRO A 73 17.50 -3.11 -13.63
C PRO A 73 16.57 -2.76 -12.48
N THR A 74 15.34 -3.30 -12.45
CA THR A 74 14.39 -2.99 -11.36
C THR A 74 14.86 -3.55 -10.02
N LEU A 75 15.47 -4.74 -10.03
CA LEU A 75 16.06 -5.33 -8.81
C LEU A 75 17.22 -4.49 -8.30
N LEU A 76 18.17 -4.14 -9.16
CA LEU A 76 19.31 -3.30 -8.76
C LEU A 76 18.86 -1.95 -8.19
N TYR A 77 17.92 -1.28 -8.87
CA TYR A 77 17.34 -0.03 -8.38
C TYR A 77 16.75 -0.18 -6.97
N GLY A 78 15.99 -1.25 -6.73
CA GLY A 78 15.38 -1.47 -5.42
C GLY A 78 16.39 -1.53 -4.26
N PHE A 79 17.53 -2.17 -4.50
CA PHE A 79 18.63 -2.26 -3.54
C PHE A 79 19.49 -0.99 -3.48
N GLU A 80 19.56 -0.20 -4.55
CA GLU A 80 20.19 1.14 -4.52
C GLU A 80 19.42 2.09 -3.59
N CYS A 81 18.08 2.03 -3.57
CA CYS A 81 17.24 2.88 -2.71
C CYS A 81 17.51 2.72 -1.20
N ILE A 82 18.12 1.62 -0.77
CA ILE A 82 18.44 1.34 0.65
C ILE A 82 19.91 1.58 0.98
N ASP A 83 20.67 2.21 0.06
CA ASP A 83 22.09 2.58 0.19
C ASP A 83 22.98 1.43 0.69
N ILE A 84 22.66 0.20 0.28
CA ILE A 84 23.52 -0.95 0.59
C ILE A 84 24.74 -0.90 -0.32
N LYS A 85 25.89 -0.58 0.29
CA LYS A 85 27.19 -0.77 -0.36
C LYS A 85 27.42 -2.26 -0.59
N GLY A 86 27.60 -2.65 -1.85
CA GLY A 86 28.07 -3.99 -2.21
C GLY A 86 27.11 -4.83 -3.04
N VAL A 87 25.90 -4.34 -3.36
CA VAL A 87 25.10 -4.95 -4.44
C VAL A 87 25.76 -4.59 -5.77
N THR A 88 26.00 -5.59 -6.62
CA THR A 88 26.77 -5.46 -7.87
C THR A 88 25.93 -6.01 -9.03
N ASP A 89 26.38 -5.77 -10.26
CA ASP A 89 25.72 -6.34 -11.44
C ASP A 89 25.68 -7.89 -11.38
N GLU A 90 26.72 -8.54 -10.85
CA GLU A 90 26.73 -10.00 -10.64
C GLU A 90 25.64 -10.45 -9.65
N HIS A 91 25.42 -9.69 -8.57
CA HIS A 91 24.29 -9.96 -7.68
C HIS A 91 22.96 -9.80 -8.42
N GLY A 92 22.83 -8.79 -9.28
CA GLY A 92 21.68 -8.60 -10.17
C GLY A 92 21.37 -9.81 -11.06
N GLU A 93 22.40 -10.37 -11.71
CA GLU A 93 22.27 -11.59 -12.54
C GLU A 93 21.81 -12.79 -11.70
N LYS A 94 22.41 -13.01 -10.52
CA LYS A 94 22.02 -14.11 -9.63
C LYS A 94 20.59 -13.96 -9.11
N MET A 95 20.17 -12.75 -8.73
CA MET A 95 18.78 -12.49 -8.33
C MET A 95 17.81 -12.79 -9.47
N MET A 96 18.12 -12.37 -10.70
CA MET A 96 17.29 -12.69 -11.86
C MET A 96 17.24 -14.18 -12.17
N ALA A 97 18.34 -14.90 -12.03
CA ALA A 97 18.35 -16.36 -12.17
C ALA A 97 17.38 -17.02 -11.17
N ILE A 98 17.41 -16.60 -9.91
CA ILE A 98 16.47 -17.07 -8.88
C ILE A 98 15.02 -16.73 -9.25
N VAL A 99 14.74 -15.49 -9.67
CA VAL A 99 13.39 -15.07 -10.11
C VAL A 99 12.89 -15.95 -11.26
N ASN A 100 13.74 -16.23 -12.24
CA ASN A 100 13.40 -17.07 -13.39
C ASN A 100 13.18 -18.53 -12.98
N GLU A 101 14.05 -19.11 -12.14
CA GLU A 101 13.88 -20.47 -11.63
C GLU A 101 12.56 -20.64 -10.86
N GLU A 102 12.23 -19.68 -9.99
CA GLU A 102 10.97 -19.71 -9.24
C GLU A 102 9.75 -19.40 -10.11
N SER A 103 9.95 -18.75 -11.25
CA SER A 103 8.91 -18.52 -12.26
C SER A 103 8.72 -19.73 -13.17
N GLU A 104 9.75 -20.49 -13.52
CA GLU A 104 9.61 -21.72 -14.34
C GLU A 104 8.91 -22.85 -13.56
N ILE A 105 8.96 -22.80 -12.23
CA ILE A 105 8.15 -23.66 -11.37
C ILE A 105 6.62 -23.33 -11.53
N LYS A 106 6.21 -22.32 -12.32
CA LYS A 106 4.81 -21.87 -12.52
C LYS A 106 3.88 -22.64 -13.45
N LYS A 107 4.27 -23.78 -14.03
CA LYS A 107 3.22 -24.76 -14.42
C LYS A 107 2.72 -25.57 -13.22
N PHE A 108 2.90 -25.05 -12.01
CA PHE A 108 2.23 -25.53 -10.80
C PHE A 108 0.74 -25.30 -10.92
N ASP A 109 0.07 -26.40 -11.26
CA ASP A 109 -1.33 -26.55 -11.52
C ASP A 109 -2.18 -26.17 -10.29
N THR A 110 -2.60 -24.91 -10.21
CA THR A 110 -3.54 -24.44 -9.18
C THR A 110 -4.88 -25.17 -9.25
N GLU A 111 -5.19 -25.89 -10.34
CA GLU A 111 -6.42 -26.68 -10.48
C GLU A 111 -6.33 -28.02 -9.73
N THR A 112 -5.12 -28.54 -9.46
CA THR A 112 -4.92 -29.80 -8.70
C THR A 112 -4.50 -29.60 -7.24
N GLN A 113 -4.20 -28.38 -6.82
CA GLN A 113 -3.82 -28.11 -5.43
C GLN A 113 -5.02 -27.94 -4.52
N LYS A 114 -4.97 -28.62 -3.37
CA LYS A 114 -5.99 -28.48 -2.33
C LYS A 114 -5.90 -27.09 -1.72
N ALA A 115 -7.02 -26.37 -1.69
CA ALA A 115 -7.11 -25.09 -1.02
C ALA A 115 -6.71 -25.24 0.48
N PRO A 116 -5.82 -24.38 1.01
CA PRO A 116 -5.55 -24.35 2.43
C PRO A 116 -6.81 -23.98 3.22
N GLU A 117 -6.94 -24.49 4.43
CA GLU A 117 -8.08 -24.18 5.30
C GLU A 117 -8.04 -22.72 5.74
N ILE A 118 -9.20 -22.06 5.67
CA ILE A 118 -9.40 -20.73 6.26
C ILE A 118 -9.96 -20.90 7.67
N THR A 119 -9.32 -20.23 8.64
CA THR A 119 -9.84 -20.13 10.01
C THR A 119 -10.02 -18.67 10.39
N ILE A 120 -11.16 -18.38 11.02
CA ILE A 120 -11.48 -17.07 11.58
C ILE A 120 -11.62 -17.22 13.10
N THR A 121 -10.82 -16.45 13.84
CA THR A 121 -10.89 -16.35 15.31
C THR A 121 -11.23 -14.92 15.75
N ALA A 122 -11.29 -14.70 17.08
CA ALA A 122 -11.48 -13.36 17.62
C ALA A 122 -10.23 -12.47 17.43
N GLU A 123 -9.07 -13.09 17.18
CA GLU A 123 -7.77 -12.44 17.12
C GLU A 123 -7.21 -12.33 15.70
N GLN A 124 -7.56 -13.25 14.79
CA GLN A 124 -6.90 -13.34 13.49
C GLN A 124 -7.77 -13.99 12.39
N PHE A 125 -7.38 -13.70 11.15
CA PHE A 125 -7.77 -14.45 9.95
C PHE A 125 -6.57 -15.26 9.46
N THR A 126 -6.77 -16.53 9.08
CA THR A 126 -5.67 -17.39 8.61
C THR A 126 -6.03 -18.16 7.35
N ILE A 127 -5.03 -18.43 6.53
CA ILE A 127 -5.08 -19.38 5.39
C ILE A 127 -3.75 -20.12 5.32
N GLY A 128 -3.77 -21.44 5.54
CA GLY A 128 -2.55 -22.22 5.61
C GLY A 128 -1.61 -21.69 6.70
N ASP A 129 -0.40 -21.27 6.31
CA ASP A 129 0.60 -20.66 7.21
C ASP A 129 0.58 -19.11 7.22
N PHE A 130 -0.30 -18.48 6.45
CA PHE A 130 -0.48 -17.03 6.44
C PHE A 130 -1.48 -16.56 7.50
N LYS A 131 -1.21 -15.41 8.12
CA LYS A 131 -2.00 -14.84 9.22
C LYS A 131 -2.15 -13.33 9.09
N VAL A 132 -3.32 -12.83 9.46
CA VAL A 132 -3.64 -11.40 9.56
C VAL A 132 -4.25 -11.15 10.93
N ASP A 133 -3.57 -10.36 11.75
CA ASP A 133 -4.07 -9.97 13.06
C ASP A 133 -5.23 -8.98 12.92
N ARG A 134 -6.24 -9.15 13.77
CA ARG A 134 -7.40 -8.25 13.80
C ARG A 134 -7.04 -6.96 14.50
N ASN A 135 -7.44 -5.86 13.89
CA ASN A 135 -7.42 -4.53 14.45
C ASN A 135 -8.58 -3.73 13.86
N GLN A 136 -8.73 -2.47 14.28
CA GLN A 136 -9.85 -1.63 13.85
C GLN A 136 -9.97 -1.50 12.32
N TYR A 137 -8.87 -1.48 11.57
CA TYR A 137 -8.91 -1.33 10.11
C TYR A 137 -9.20 -2.64 9.38
N VAL A 138 -8.57 -3.72 9.81
CA VAL A 138 -8.85 -5.08 9.30
C VAL A 138 -10.33 -5.40 9.53
N ASP A 139 -10.86 -5.11 10.72
CA ASP A 139 -12.27 -5.31 11.05
C ASP A 139 -13.19 -4.39 10.26
N LYS A 140 -12.79 -3.14 10.04
CA LYS A 140 -13.54 -2.19 9.23
C LYS A 140 -13.66 -2.68 7.77
N ALA A 141 -12.58 -3.14 7.16
CA ALA A 141 -12.57 -3.72 5.82
C ALA A 141 -13.41 -5.00 5.75
N TYR A 142 -13.22 -5.92 6.71
CA TYR A 142 -14.00 -7.15 6.81
C TYR A 142 -15.50 -6.87 6.91
N ASN A 143 -15.91 -6.02 7.86
CA ASN A 143 -17.31 -5.69 8.11
C ASN A 143 -17.95 -4.95 6.93
N PHE A 144 -17.19 -4.16 6.17
CA PHE A 144 -17.68 -3.47 4.98
C PHE A 144 -18.14 -4.45 3.89
N VAL A 145 -17.39 -5.53 3.68
CA VAL A 145 -17.74 -6.58 2.73
C VAL A 145 -18.77 -7.54 3.32
N ALA A 146 -18.64 -7.92 4.60
CA ALA A 146 -19.53 -8.87 5.25
C ALA A 146 -21.00 -8.40 5.26
N LYS A 147 -21.24 -7.09 5.39
CA LYS A 147 -22.58 -6.48 5.28
C LYS A 147 -23.25 -6.69 3.92
N LYS A 148 -22.48 -6.91 2.86
CA LYS A 148 -22.96 -7.01 1.47
C LYS A 148 -22.97 -8.45 0.96
N GLU A 149 -21.93 -9.20 1.30
CA GLU A 149 -21.64 -10.52 0.69
C GLU A 149 -21.56 -11.66 1.72
N GLY A 150 -21.70 -11.36 3.02
CA GLY A 150 -21.61 -12.34 4.09
C GLY A 150 -20.19 -12.56 4.63
N GLU A 151 -20.12 -13.16 5.82
CA GLU A 151 -18.88 -13.34 6.58
C GLU A 151 -17.81 -14.18 5.86
N GLU A 152 -18.24 -15.21 5.15
CA GLU A 152 -17.37 -16.15 4.45
C GLU A 152 -16.68 -15.50 3.24
N ALA A 153 -17.47 -14.83 2.38
CA ALA A 153 -16.94 -14.08 1.24
C ALA A 153 -16.01 -12.95 1.71
N ALA A 154 -16.39 -12.23 2.77
CA ALA A 154 -15.57 -11.17 3.35
C ALA A 154 -14.20 -11.68 3.82
N ALA A 155 -14.14 -12.85 4.48
CA ALA A 155 -12.88 -13.44 4.90
C ALA A 155 -11.98 -13.82 3.71
N ALA A 156 -12.57 -14.40 2.65
CA ALA A 156 -11.83 -14.75 1.44
C ALA A 156 -11.27 -13.51 0.73
N HIS A 157 -12.06 -12.44 0.60
CA HIS A 157 -11.61 -11.17 0.02
C HIS A 157 -10.50 -10.51 0.85
N LEU A 158 -10.66 -10.51 2.18
CA LEU A 158 -9.67 -9.94 3.10
C LEU A 158 -8.34 -10.67 3.00
N LEU A 159 -8.35 -12.00 3.05
CA LEU A 159 -7.15 -12.82 2.93
C LEU A 159 -6.50 -12.67 1.55
N ARG A 160 -7.29 -12.60 0.47
CA ARG A 160 -6.76 -12.38 -0.89
C ARG A 160 -6.01 -11.04 -0.98
N CYS A 161 -6.62 -9.97 -0.49
CA CYS A 161 -5.99 -8.65 -0.45
C CYS A 161 -4.72 -8.64 0.44
N ALA A 162 -4.79 -9.24 1.63
CA ALA A 162 -3.66 -9.31 2.55
C ALA A 162 -2.48 -10.09 1.97
N LEU A 163 -2.72 -11.23 1.32
CA LEU A 163 -1.70 -12.03 0.63
C LEU A 163 -1.04 -11.25 -0.50
N ARG A 164 -1.81 -10.48 -1.28
CA ARG A 164 -1.26 -9.61 -2.35
C ARG A 164 -0.30 -8.58 -1.78
N TYR A 165 -0.69 -7.84 -0.75
CA TYR A 165 0.17 -6.84 -0.10
C TYR A 165 1.38 -7.48 0.60
N ALA A 166 1.21 -8.63 1.26
CA ALA A 166 2.32 -9.38 1.84
C ALA A 166 3.31 -9.88 0.78
N SER A 167 2.84 -10.21 -0.42
CA SER A 167 3.70 -10.65 -1.53
C SER A 167 4.69 -9.57 -1.98
N ILE A 168 4.29 -8.30 -1.90
CA ILE A 168 5.17 -7.18 -2.26
C ILE A 168 5.95 -6.62 -1.09
N TYR A 169 5.89 -7.28 0.07
CA TYR A 169 6.61 -6.91 1.30
C TYR A 169 6.22 -5.55 1.89
N SER A 170 5.01 -5.06 1.63
CA SER A 170 4.56 -3.68 1.95
C SER A 170 4.28 -3.40 3.45
N GLU A 171 4.94 -4.11 4.36
CA GLU A 171 4.69 -3.96 5.80
C GLU A 171 5.10 -2.60 6.36
N THR A 172 6.04 -1.90 5.70
CA THR A 172 6.72 -0.69 6.21
C THR A 172 6.16 0.63 5.68
N ARG A 173 5.30 0.61 4.65
CA ARG A 173 4.88 1.84 3.92
C ARG A 173 3.48 2.34 4.21
N HIS A 174 2.71 1.62 5.02
CA HIS A 174 1.35 2.02 5.33
C HIS A 174 1.35 2.92 6.58
N ILE A 175 2.02 4.06 6.45
CA ILE A 175 1.90 5.20 7.35
C ILE A 175 0.67 5.98 6.89
N GLY A 176 -0.13 6.49 7.82
CA GLY A 176 -1.22 7.39 7.49
C GLY A 176 -1.45 8.42 8.59
N PRO A 177 -2.16 9.52 8.30
CA PRO A 177 -2.61 10.45 9.31
C PRO A 177 -3.39 9.72 10.41
N PRO A 178 -3.25 10.16 11.67
CA PRO A 178 -4.14 9.72 12.74
C PRO A 178 -5.61 9.88 12.33
N GLN A 179 -6.47 8.94 12.73
CA GLN A 179 -7.89 8.96 12.38
C GLN A 179 -8.56 10.29 12.76
N THR A 180 -8.15 10.92 13.87
CA THR A 180 -8.62 12.24 14.34
C THR A 180 -8.34 13.36 13.32
N VAL A 181 -7.15 13.37 12.73
CA VAL A 181 -6.78 14.31 11.66
C VAL A 181 -7.61 14.04 10.41
N TYR A 182 -7.80 12.76 10.06
CA TYR A 182 -8.59 12.42 8.89
C TYR A 182 -10.08 12.75 9.07
N ASP A 183 -10.59 12.68 10.29
CA ASP A 183 -11.94 13.15 10.62
C ASP A 183 -12.08 14.67 10.44
N ALA A 184 -11.03 15.44 10.73
CA ALA A 184 -10.97 16.86 10.39
C ALA A 184 -10.94 17.07 8.88
N PHE A 185 -10.09 16.35 8.14
CA PHE A 185 -10.05 16.41 6.66
C PHE A 185 -11.42 16.14 6.06
N TYR A 186 -12.13 15.12 6.56
CA TYR A 186 -13.47 14.79 6.10
C TYR A 186 -14.48 15.91 6.39
N LYS A 187 -14.41 16.56 7.57
CA LYS A 187 -15.23 17.74 7.88
C LYS A 187 -14.93 18.91 6.94
N TRP A 188 -13.71 19.03 6.45
CA TRP A 188 -13.29 20.06 5.48
C TRP A 188 -13.65 19.72 4.04
N GLY A 189 -14.43 18.67 3.81
CA GLY A 189 -14.88 18.28 2.47
C GLY A 189 -13.93 17.32 1.75
N VAL A 190 -12.87 16.81 2.38
CA VAL A 190 -12.08 15.71 1.81
C VAL A 190 -12.95 14.46 1.74
N ARG A 191 -13.00 13.87 0.55
CA ARG A 191 -13.75 12.65 0.26
C ARG A 191 -12.88 11.59 -0.42
N ASN A 192 -11.70 11.98 -0.89
CA ASN A 192 -10.85 11.13 -1.71
C ASN A 192 -9.48 10.96 -1.06
N GLU A 193 -9.07 9.73 -0.74
CA GLU A 193 -7.68 9.43 -0.38
C GLU A 193 -6.97 8.79 -1.58
N GLY A 194 -5.98 9.48 -2.14
CA GLY A 194 -5.32 9.05 -3.37
C GLY A 194 -4.37 7.85 -3.20
N PHE A 195 -3.95 7.56 -1.97
CA PHE A 195 -2.95 6.53 -1.68
C PHE A 195 -3.30 5.82 -0.38
N ALA A 196 -3.95 4.66 -0.51
CA ALA A 196 -4.34 3.83 0.61
C ALA A 196 -4.39 2.35 0.20
N SER A 197 -4.78 1.53 1.16
CA SER A 197 -5.16 0.13 1.04
C SER A 197 -6.43 -0.08 1.87
N PRO A 198 -7.14 -1.21 1.70
CA PRO A 198 -8.25 -1.55 2.59
C PRO A 198 -7.85 -1.57 4.08
N PHE A 199 -6.57 -1.79 4.39
CA PHE A 199 -6.04 -1.91 5.76
C PHE A 199 -5.60 -0.60 6.41
N ASN A 200 -5.63 0.52 5.69
CA ASN A 200 -5.35 1.84 6.27
C ASN A 200 -6.31 2.95 5.84
N ALA A 201 -7.22 2.69 4.89
CA ALA A 201 -8.14 3.68 4.36
C ALA A 201 -9.04 4.30 5.45
N ARG A 202 -8.92 5.61 5.66
CA ARG A 202 -9.64 6.34 6.73
C ARG A 202 -11.07 6.68 6.31
N VAL A 203 -11.34 6.85 5.02
CA VAL A 203 -12.66 7.09 4.44
C VAL A 203 -13.47 5.84 4.14
N LEU A 204 -12.90 4.64 4.26
CA LEU A 204 -13.63 3.41 3.95
C LEU A 204 -14.97 3.35 4.72
N GLY A 205 -16.08 3.18 4.00
CA GLY A 205 -17.43 3.18 4.57
C GLY A 205 -18.00 4.55 4.99
N LYS A 206 -17.30 5.67 4.74
CA LYS A 206 -17.88 7.02 4.88
C LYS A 206 -18.74 7.36 3.66
N GLU A 207 -19.72 8.24 3.86
CA GLU A 207 -20.64 8.71 2.82
C GLU A 207 -19.89 9.52 1.75
N ASP A 208 -20.26 9.33 0.49
CA ASP A 208 -19.69 10.04 -0.68
C ASP A 208 -18.16 10.03 -0.75
N ALA A 209 -17.52 8.98 -0.21
CA ALA A 209 -16.07 8.91 -0.09
C ALA A 209 -15.48 7.67 -0.75
N GLN A 210 -14.27 7.81 -1.27
CA GLN A 210 -13.54 6.76 -1.96
C GLN A 210 -12.05 6.84 -1.64
N PHE A 211 -11.41 5.68 -1.52
CA PHE A 211 -9.96 5.60 -1.48
C PHE A 211 -9.43 4.99 -2.78
N TYR A 212 -8.17 5.24 -3.06
CA TYR A 212 -7.46 4.75 -4.23
C TYR A 212 -6.27 3.93 -3.77
N SER A 213 -6.04 2.79 -4.43
CA SER A 213 -5.06 1.81 -4.01
C SER A 213 -4.35 1.18 -5.20
N LEU A 214 -3.29 0.43 -4.90
CA LEU A 214 -2.40 -0.15 -5.89
C LEU A 214 -3.07 -1.27 -6.70
N PHE A 215 -3.87 -2.12 -6.03
CA PHE A 215 -4.40 -3.36 -6.61
C PHE A 215 -5.91 -3.32 -6.75
N LYS A 216 -6.40 -2.72 -7.84
CA LYS A 216 -7.85 -2.59 -8.08
C LYS A 216 -8.58 -3.94 -8.07
N ASP A 217 -7.96 -4.99 -8.58
CA ASP A 217 -8.54 -6.33 -8.73
C ASP A 217 -8.80 -7.04 -7.38
N THR A 218 -8.03 -6.71 -6.34
CA THR A 218 -8.24 -7.21 -4.97
C THR A 218 -8.99 -6.21 -4.10
N ASP A 219 -8.82 -4.91 -4.36
CA ASP A 219 -9.23 -3.87 -3.41
C ASP A 219 -10.59 -3.23 -3.75
N ALA A 220 -11.09 -3.39 -4.99
CA ALA A 220 -12.34 -2.78 -5.43
C ALA A 220 -13.55 -3.22 -4.58
N VAL A 221 -13.57 -4.47 -4.11
CA VAL A 221 -14.65 -4.98 -3.22
C VAL A 221 -14.74 -4.20 -1.91
N PHE A 222 -13.62 -3.62 -1.45
CA PHE A 222 -13.56 -2.76 -0.27
C PHE A 222 -13.88 -1.29 -0.55
N GLY A 223 -14.05 -0.91 -1.82
CA GLY A 223 -14.37 0.46 -2.25
C GLY A 223 -13.24 1.18 -2.98
N SER A 224 -12.13 0.52 -3.29
CA SER A 224 -11.02 1.16 -4.02
C SER A 224 -11.41 1.62 -5.43
N GLY A 225 -11.03 2.84 -5.80
CA GLY A 225 -11.10 3.34 -7.17
C GLY A 225 -10.00 2.79 -8.10
N GLY A 226 -9.05 2.03 -7.55
CA GLY A 226 -7.80 1.64 -8.22
C GLY A 226 -6.71 2.71 -8.08
N SER A 227 -5.74 2.71 -8.99
CA SER A 227 -4.60 3.63 -8.91
C SER A 227 -4.99 5.08 -9.18
N PHE A 228 -4.60 6.00 -8.29
CA PHE A 228 -4.72 7.44 -8.49
C PHE A 228 -4.11 7.92 -9.81
N PHE A 229 -3.02 7.30 -10.24
CA PHE A 229 -2.35 7.70 -11.48
C PHE A 229 -3.16 7.37 -12.75
N HIS A 230 -4.12 6.46 -12.68
CA HIS A 230 -5.01 6.13 -13.81
C HIS A 230 -6.15 7.14 -13.99
N LEU A 231 -6.33 8.07 -13.05
CA LEU A 231 -7.33 9.13 -13.19
C LEU A 231 -6.82 10.20 -14.16
N SER A 232 -7.57 10.56 -15.19
CA SER A 232 -7.29 11.78 -15.95
C SER A 232 -7.82 13.03 -15.24
N GLU A 233 -8.87 12.88 -14.44
CA GLU A 233 -9.63 13.96 -13.80
C GLU A 233 -10.10 13.53 -12.40
N PRO A 234 -10.32 14.47 -11.47
CA PRO A 234 -10.85 14.19 -10.14
C PRO A 234 -12.37 13.97 -10.20
N HIS A 235 -12.80 12.82 -10.73
CA HIS A 235 -14.23 12.55 -11.01
C HIS A 235 -15.14 12.49 -9.78
N ASN A 236 -14.60 12.14 -8.61
CA ASN A 236 -15.39 12.06 -7.40
C ASN A 236 -15.57 13.44 -6.76
N PRO A 237 -16.76 13.72 -6.22
CA PRO A 237 -17.00 14.98 -5.52
C PRO A 237 -16.08 15.13 -4.30
N GLY A 238 -15.90 16.38 -3.89
CA GLY A 238 -15.10 16.73 -2.71
C GLY A 238 -13.61 16.89 -2.99
N HIS A 239 -12.86 17.05 -1.90
CA HIS A 239 -11.43 17.34 -1.91
C HIS A 239 -10.59 16.08 -1.72
N TRP A 240 -9.29 16.23 -1.95
CA TRP A 240 -8.35 15.11 -1.98
C TRP A 240 -7.32 15.22 -0.87
N SER A 241 -6.99 14.08 -0.27
CA SER A 241 -5.79 13.89 0.53
C SER A 241 -4.88 12.89 -0.19
N LEU A 242 -3.64 13.30 -0.43
CA LEU A 242 -2.63 12.52 -1.14
C LEU A 242 -1.48 12.28 -0.17
N ASP A 243 -1.25 11.02 0.19
CA ASP A 243 -0.13 10.58 1.04
C ASP A 243 0.67 9.51 0.27
N PRO A 244 1.37 9.90 -0.82
CA PRO A 244 2.08 8.94 -1.66
C PRO A 244 3.24 8.30 -0.90
N PRO A 245 3.66 7.08 -1.30
CA PRO A 245 4.96 6.54 -0.89
C PRO A 245 6.09 7.56 -1.15
N PHE A 246 7.03 7.69 -0.21
CA PHE A 246 8.12 8.68 -0.25
C PHE A 246 9.25 8.26 -1.21
N LEU A 247 8.88 8.02 -2.47
CA LEU A 247 9.78 7.79 -3.60
C LEU A 247 9.77 9.04 -4.47
N THR A 248 10.94 9.56 -4.84
CA THR A 248 11.07 10.81 -5.61
C THR A 248 10.21 10.81 -6.86
N GLU A 249 10.27 9.74 -7.65
CA GLU A 249 9.53 9.57 -8.90
C GLU A 249 8.01 9.51 -8.67
N THR A 250 7.57 8.99 -7.52
CA THR A 250 6.15 9.01 -7.14
C THR A 250 5.70 10.42 -6.82
N MET A 251 6.48 11.14 -6.00
CA MET A 251 6.19 12.52 -5.60
C MET A 251 6.21 13.46 -6.81
N ASP A 252 7.15 13.31 -7.74
CA ASP A 252 7.21 14.09 -8.97
C ASP A 252 5.96 13.90 -9.86
N ARG A 253 5.45 12.67 -9.95
CA ARG A 253 4.20 12.38 -10.67
C ARG A 253 2.99 12.98 -9.98
N VAL A 254 2.95 12.96 -8.65
CA VAL A 254 1.90 13.61 -7.86
C VAL A 254 1.94 15.12 -8.07
N ASP A 255 3.12 15.74 -8.01
CA ASP A 255 3.31 17.16 -8.27
C ASP A 255 2.81 17.54 -9.66
N LYS A 256 3.18 16.78 -10.70
CA LYS A 256 2.66 17.00 -12.05
C LYS A 256 1.12 16.96 -12.09
N ARG A 257 0.53 15.95 -11.46
CA ARG A 257 -0.93 15.77 -11.40
C ARG A 257 -1.63 16.90 -10.66
N ILE A 258 -1.07 17.36 -9.53
CA ILE A 258 -1.58 18.51 -8.78
C ILE A 258 -1.56 19.76 -9.66
N GLY A 259 -0.47 20.02 -10.39
CA GLY A 259 -0.38 21.15 -11.32
C GLY A 259 -1.48 21.12 -12.39
N GLU A 260 -1.66 19.97 -13.05
CA GLU A 260 -2.71 19.76 -14.05
C GLU A 260 -4.12 19.96 -13.47
N TRP A 261 -4.39 19.38 -12.30
CA TRP A 261 -5.71 19.45 -11.67
C TRP A 261 -6.02 20.84 -11.12
N ARG A 262 -5.06 21.52 -10.48
CA ARG A 262 -5.28 22.88 -9.96
C ARG A 262 -5.55 23.90 -11.06
N GLN A 263 -5.03 23.68 -12.26
CA GLN A 263 -5.33 24.53 -13.42
C GLN A 263 -6.74 24.30 -13.96
N LYS A 264 -7.18 23.04 -14.06
CA LYS A 264 -8.46 22.66 -14.68
C LYS A 264 -9.65 22.70 -13.72
N TYR A 265 -9.40 22.41 -12.45
CA TYR A 265 -10.39 22.23 -11.38
C TYR A 265 -10.00 23.07 -10.15
N PRO A 266 -9.94 24.42 -10.27
CA PRO A 266 -9.47 25.30 -9.21
C PRO A 266 -10.31 25.28 -7.93
N GLU A 267 -11.54 24.78 -8.01
CA GLU A 267 -12.46 24.56 -6.89
C GLU A 267 -12.09 23.34 -6.01
N ILE A 268 -11.33 22.38 -6.54
CA ILE A 268 -10.96 21.16 -5.82
C ILE A 268 -9.69 21.40 -5.01
N ALA A 269 -9.82 21.39 -3.69
CA ALA A 269 -8.67 21.43 -2.80
C ALA A 269 -7.94 20.07 -2.72
N ILE A 270 -6.63 20.14 -2.49
CA ILE A 270 -5.74 18.99 -2.34
C ILE A 270 -4.86 19.22 -1.11
N LEU A 271 -4.83 18.23 -0.22
CA LEU A 271 -3.89 18.13 0.89
C LEU A 271 -2.83 17.09 0.52
N LEU A 272 -1.58 17.52 0.33
CA LEU A 272 -0.46 16.65 0.00
C LEU A 272 0.42 16.45 1.23
N ILE A 273 0.64 15.19 1.63
CA ILE A 273 1.47 14.79 2.76
C ILE A 273 2.76 14.16 2.20
N ILE A 274 3.90 14.77 2.47
CA ILE A 274 5.21 14.35 1.92
C ILE A 274 6.34 14.69 2.91
N PRO A 275 7.54 14.08 2.80
CA PRO A 275 8.66 14.41 3.67
C PRO A 275 9.12 15.85 3.42
N ALA A 276 9.54 16.55 4.48
CA ALA A 276 9.99 17.94 4.39
C ALA A 276 11.27 18.12 3.54
N SER A 277 11.97 17.03 3.20
CA SER A 277 13.11 17.03 2.29
C SER A 277 12.71 17.15 0.81
N HIS A 278 11.46 16.85 0.45
CA HIS A 278 10.95 17.05 -0.91
C HIS A 278 10.48 18.50 -1.08
N THR A 279 10.85 19.12 -2.20
CA THR A 279 10.35 20.46 -2.57
C THR A 279 9.28 20.30 -3.64
N PRO A 280 8.00 20.62 -3.36
CA PRO A 280 6.94 20.51 -4.34
C PRO A 280 7.22 21.34 -5.60
N ALA A 281 6.92 20.79 -6.78
CA ALA A 281 7.05 21.53 -8.03
C ALA A 281 6.04 22.71 -8.14
N ASN A 282 4.92 22.62 -7.42
CA ASN A 282 3.89 23.66 -7.38
C ASN A 282 3.90 24.34 -6.01
N LYS A 283 3.87 25.68 -6.01
CA LYS A 283 3.82 26.46 -4.77
C LYS A 283 2.52 26.17 -4.01
N PRO A 284 2.57 25.66 -2.77
CA PRO A 284 1.38 25.48 -1.96
C PRO A 284 0.83 26.82 -1.45
N ASP A 285 -0.48 26.86 -1.21
CA ASP A 285 -1.13 28.02 -0.58
C ASP A 285 -0.75 28.13 0.90
N GLU A 286 -0.50 26.99 1.55
CA GLU A 286 -0.07 26.89 2.94
C GLU A 286 0.66 25.57 3.19
N THR A 287 1.60 25.58 4.15
CA THR A 287 2.37 24.40 4.55
C THR A 287 2.32 24.28 6.07
N VAL A 288 1.88 23.12 6.56
CA VAL A 288 1.99 22.74 7.96
C VAL A 288 3.17 21.78 8.09
N THR A 289 4.11 22.06 8.99
CA THR A 289 5.30 21.22 9.21
C THR A 289 5.17 20.43 10.51
N LEU A 290 5.27 19.12 10.40
CA LEU A 290 5.29 18.15 11.48
C LEU A 290 6.72 17.67 11.69
N LYS A 291 7.14 17.60 12.95
CA LYS A 291 8.51 17.28 13.39
C LYS A 291 8.69 15.82 13.77
N ALA A 292 9.76 15.21 13.25
CA ALA A 292 10.21 13.88 13.62
C ALA A 292 10.39 13.75 15.14
N GLY A 293 10.04 12.59 15.70
CA GLY A 293 10.17 12.30 17.13
C GLY A 293 9.23 13.10 18.06
N THR A 294 8.56 14.14 17.57
CA THR A 294 7.59 14.96 18.34
C THR A 294 6.17 14.62 17.96
N HIS A 295 5.89 14.62 16.66
CA HIS A 295 4.59 14.31 16.10
C HIS A 295 4.51 12.82 15.75
N HIS A 296 3.31 12.26 15.73
CA HIS A 296 3.07 10.83 15.63
C HIS A 296 2.13 10.49 14.47
N TYR A 297 2.45 9.44 13.73
CA TYR A 297 1.55 8.84 12.76
C TYR A 297 0.85 7.61 13.35
N GLU A 298 -0.24 7.19 12.72
CA GLU A 298 -0.93 5.97 13.12
C GLU A 298 -0.56 4.84 12.16
N GLY A 299 0.11 3.81 12.69
CA GLY A 299 0.56 2.66 11.91
C GLY A 299 -0.55 1.65 11.63
N LEU A 300 -0.23 0.60 10.86
CA LEU A 300 -1.18 -0.47 10.51
C LEU A 300 -1.80 -1.18 11.71
N ALA A 301 -1.07 -1.27 12.83
CA ALA A 301 -1.57 -1.85 14.06
C ALA A 301 -2.58 -0.95 14.80
N GLY A 302 -2.85 0.27 14.31
CA GLY A 302 -3.66 1.28 15.00
C GLY A 302 -2.95 1.91 16.20
N THR A 303 -1.62 1.85 16.22
CA THR A 303 -0.79 2.46 17.26
C THR A 303 -0.18 3.75 16.78
N MET A 304 -0.06 4.72 17.69
CA MET A 304 0.64 5.98 17.45
C MET A 304 2.15 5.74 17.54
N ASN A 305 2.87 6.10 16.49
CA ASN A 305 4.32 5.93 16.37
C ASN A 305 4.95 7.28 16.04
N PRO A 306 6.12 7.62 16.62
CA PRO A 306 6.79 8.87 16.28
C PRO A 306 7.11 8.93 14.79
N LEU A 307 6.91 10.09 14.17
CA LEU A 307 7.31 10.31 12.78
C LEU A 307 8.82 10.04 12.63
N PRO A 308 9.24 9.23 11.62
CA PRO A 308 10.64 8.91 11.40
C PRO A 308 11.42 10.06 10.74
N VAL A 309 10.70 10.98 10.09
CA VAL A 309 11.23 12.15 9.39
C VAL A 309 10.29 13.34 9.60
N ASP A 310 10.78 14.56 9.35
CA ASP A 310 9.91 15.72 9.26
C ASP A 310 8.97 15.54 8.05
N VAL A 311 7.69 15.87 8.25
CA VAL A 311 6.63 15.73 7.25
C VAL A 311 5.97 17.09 7.04
N CYS A 312 5.66 17.43 5.80
CA CYS A 312 4.88 18.59 5.44
C CYS A 312 3.50 18.17 4.96
N ILE A 313 2.47 18.87 5.43
CA ILE A 313 1.13 18.86 4.82
C ILE A 313 0.96 20.16 4.04
N HIS A 314 0.99 20.05 2.73
CA HIS A 314 0.80 21.15 1.79
C HIS A 314 -0.66 21.25 1.38
N ARG A 315 -1.22 22.46 1.50
CA ARG A 315 -2.56 22.78 1.04
C ARG A 315 -2.52 23.48 -0.31
N TYR A 316 -3.32 22.98 -1.24
CA TYR A 316 -3.64 23.62 -2.52
C TYR A 316 -5.15 23.82 -2.60
N GLY A 317 -5.61 25.04 -2.92
CA GLY A 317 -7.02 25.42 -2.83
C GLY A 317 -7.47 25.73 -1.40
N LYS A 318 -8.73 26.12 -1.22
CA LYS A 318 -9.27 26.63 0.06
C LYS A 318 -10.45 25.78 0.54
N PRO A 319 -10.20 24.56 1.07
CA PRO A 319 -11.25 23.76 1.66
C PRO A 319 -11.83 24.49 2.89
N GLU A 320 -13.15 24.46 3.03
CA GLU A 320 -13.84 25.14 4.13
C GLU A 320 -13.43 24.52 5.48
N GLY A 321 -13.15 25.38 6.47
CA GLY A 321 -12.84 24.94 7.83
C GLY A 321 -11.41 24.45 8.09
N PHE A 322 -10.53 24.44 7.07
CA PHE A 322 -9.12 24.08 7.24
C PHE A 322 -8.46 24.78 8.43
N SER A 323 -7.71 24.03 9.23
CA SER A 323 -6.93 24.55 10.36
C SER A 323 -5.59 23.83 10.49
N ALA A 324 -4.51 24.60 10.48
CA ALA A 324 -3.16 24.10 10.72
C ALA A 324 -3.00 23.62 12.17
N GLU A 325 -3.65 24.30 13.11
CA GLU A 325 -3.66 23.94 14.53
C GLU A 325 -4.30 22.57 14.74
N ALA A 326 -5.46 22.31 14.12
CA ALA A 326 -6.13 21.01 14.22
C ALA A 326 -5.28 19.86 13.67
N ILE A 327 -4.46 20.13 12.63
CA ILE A 327 -3.48 19.16 12.13
C ILE A 327 -2.42 18.90 13.20
N ILE A 328 -1.75 19.94 13.70
CA ILE A 328 -0.67 19.81 14.68
C ILE A 328 -1.15 19.09 15.95
N GLU A 329 -2.32 19.47 16.46
CA GLU A 329 -2.95 18.84 17.62
C GLU A 329 -3.23 17.36 17.38
N GLY A 330 -3.80 17.00 16.22
CA GLY A 330 -4.13 15.61 15.91
C GLY A 330 -2.92 14.70 15.70
N TYR A 331 -1.75 15.26 15.40
CA TYR A 331 -0.47 14.56 15.33
C TYR A 331 0.30 14.55 16.67
N THR A 332 -0.25 15.15 17.72
CA THR A 332 0.31 15.09 19.07
C THR A 332 -0.37 13.93 19.85
N PRO A 333 0.39 13.10 20.59
CA PRO A 333 -0.15 11.91 21.27
C PRO A 333 -1.13 12.23 22.42
#